data_AF-D4F2K4-F1
#
_entry.id   AF-D4F2K4-F1
#
_cell.length_a   1.000
_cell.length_b   1.000
_cell.length_c   1.000
_cell.angle_alpha   90.00
_cell.angle_beta   90.00
_cell.angle_gamma   90.00
#
_symmetry.space_group_name_H-M   'P 1'
#
loop_
_entity.id
_entity.type
_entity.pdbx_description
1 polymer ?
#
loop_
_entity_poly.entity_id
_entity_poly.type
_entity_poly.pdbx_seq_one_letter_code
_entity_poly.pdbx_strand_id
1 'polypeptide(L)'
;MPWLLLLLLGGCRGTGEHSANPPGSTKVNASTVHGDYQQVACATLWREQAPSALANGLYWLRAMSCAQQLNRGEARAQAHRLAGESWSAALKQSLLIGRAEPSLAERRQILDRLAALDGQFPPSLQPLIQLWRSQQAQILALAEERARYQRL
;
A
#
# COMPACT_ATOMS: atom_id res chain seq x y z
N MET A 1 -29.88 -22.57 -37.56
CA MET A 1 -28.69 -23.12 -36.87
C MET A 1 -27.72 -21.98 -36.64
N PRO A 2 -27.14 -21.89 -35.44
CA PRO A 2 -27.22 -20.77 -34.50
C PRO A 2 -25.89 -19.97 -34.50
N TRP A 3 -25.54 -18.99 -33.68
CA TRP A 3 -25.90 -18.65 -32.31
C TRP A 3 -25.29 -17.25 -32.09
N LEU A 4 -26.08 -16.20 -31.86
CA LEU A 4 -25.58 -14.98 -31.23
C LEU A 4 -26.05 -15.02 -29.78
N LEU A 5 -25.21 -15.60 -28.92
CA LEU A 5 -25.33 -15.47 -27.48
C LEU A 5 -25.00 -14.02 -27.09
N LEU A 6 -26.04 -13.23 -26.85
CA LEU A 6 -25.95 -12.02 -26.04
C LEU A 6 -25.79 -12.45 -24.58
N LEU A 7 -24.55 -12.35 -24.07
CA LEU A 7 -24.25 -12.56 -22.66
C LEU A 7 -24.80 -11.36 -21.86
N LEU A 8 -25.97 -11.57 -21.25
CA LEU A 8 -26.51 -10.67 -20.24
C LEU A 8 -25.67 -10.79 -18.96
N LEU A 9 -24.96 -9.72 -18.60
CA LEU A 9 -24.36 -9.58 -17.28
C LEU A 9 -25.48 -9.34 -16.26
N GLY A 10 -25.92 -10.41 -15.60
CA GLY A 10 -26.73 -10.32 -14.39
C GLY A 10 -25.91 -9.74 -13.25
N GLY A 11 -26.18 -8.49 -12.87
CA GLY A 11 -25.62 -7.89 -11.67
C GLY A 11 -26.31 -8.44 -10.42
N CYS A 12 -25.54 -8.93 -9.45
CA CYS A 12 -26.05 -9.19 -8.11
C CYS A 12 -26.32 -7.85 -7.39
N ARG A 13 -27.59 -7.55 -7.11
CA ARG A 13 -27.96 -6.52 -6.13
C ARG A 13 -28.01 -7.18 -4.75
N GLY A 14 -27.03 -6.89 -3.90
CA GLY A 14 -27.13 -7.20 -2.48
C GLY A 14 -28.21 -6.33 -1.86
N THR A 15 -29.33 -6.92 -1.48
CA THR A 15 -30.33 -6.29 -0.62
C THR A 15 -29.74 -6.23 0.78
N GLY A 16 -29.13 -5.10 1.13
CA GLY A 16 -28.81 -4.79 2.52
C GLY A 16 -30.09 -4.45 3.26
N GLU A 17 -30.71 -5.44 3.89
CA GLU A 17 -31.73 -5.20 4.91
C GLU A 17 -31.10 -4.43 6.08
N HIS A 18 -31.62 -3.24 6.32
CA HIS A 18 -31.32 -2.44 7.51
C HIS A 18 -32.00 -3.11 8.71
N SER A 19 -31.31 -4.02 9.39
CA SER A 19 -31.74 -4.49 10.72
C SER A 19 -31.07 -3.61 11.77
N ALA A 20 -31.82 -2.63 12.27
CA ALA A 20 -31.44 -1.85 13.44
C ALA A 20 -31.55 -2.74 14.68
N ASN A 21 -30.45 -2.93 15.39
CA ASN A 21 -30.45 -3.45 16.76
C ASN A 21 -29.49 -2.64 17.66
N PRO A 22 -29.81 -2.46 18.96
CA PRO A 22 -29.22 -1.44 19.84
C PRO A 22 -27.81 -1.79 20.33
N PRO A 23 -27.04 -0.84 20.91
CA PRO A 23 -25.64 -1.05 21.26
C PRO A 23 -25.51 -1.89 22.54
N GLY A 24 -25.33 -3.19 22.36
CA GLY A 24 -24.79 -4.08 23.39
C GLY A 24 -23.26 -4.00 23.37
N SER A 25 -22.65 -3.50 24.46
CA SER A 25 -21.20 -3.53 24.66
C SER A 25 -20.67 -4.97 24.64
N THR A 26 -20.13 -5.40 23.52
CA THR A 26 -19.27 -6.58 23.47
C THR A 26 -17.85 -6.16 23.82
N LYS A 27 -17.39 -6.59 25.01
CA LYS A 27 -15.96 -6.67 25.29
C LYS A 27 -15.35 -7.59 24.23
N VAL A 28 -14.60 -7.01 23.29
CA VAL A 28 -13.87 -7.76 22.28
C VAL A 28 -12.76 -8.53 23.00
N ASN A 29 -12.97 -9.83 23.14
CA ASN A 29 -11.95 -10.75 23.64
C ASN A 29 -10.74 -10.69 22.71
N ALA A 30 -9.56 -10.45 23.28
CA ALA A 30 -8.28 -10.43 22.59
C ALA A 30 -7.87 -11.86 22.17
N SER A 31 -8.49 -12.35 21.10
CA SER A 31 -8.06 -13.57 20.40
C SER A 31 -8.06 -13.28 18.91
N THR A 32 -6.87 -12.95 18.39
CA THR A 32 -6.44 -13.16 16.99
C THR A 32 -7.48 -12.93 15.89
N VAL A 33 -8.22 -11.82 15.95
CA VAL A 33 -8.90 -11.31 14.77
C VAL A 33 -7.80 -10.75 13.88
N HIS A 34 -7.58 -11.37 12.72
CA HIS A 34 -6.93 -10.70 11.61
C HIS A 34 -7.84 -9.50 11.31
N GLY A 35 -7.58 -8.37 11.97
CA GLY A 35 -8.46 -7.21 11.94
C GLY A 35 -8.76 -6.83 10.51
N ASP A 36 -9.99 -6.42 10.24
CA ASP A 36 -10.34 -5.84 8.97
C ASP A 36 -9.50 -4.57 8.77
N TYR A 37 -8.33 -4.72 8.15
CA TYR A 37 -7.41 -3.62 7.92
C TYR A 37 -8.05 -2.53 7.06
N GLN A 38 -9.13 -2.82 6.32
CA GLN A 38 -9.85 -1.81 5.54
C GLN A 38 -10.47 -0.73 6.44
N GLN A 39 -10.83 -1.07 7.67
CA GLN A 39 -11.46 -0.15 8.64
C GLN A 39 -10.45 0.56 9.55
N VAL A 40 -9.19 0.12 9.57
CA VAL A 40 -8.17 0.73 10.43
C VAL A 40 -7.84 2.14 9.94
N ALA A 41 -7.94 3.12 10.84
CA ALA A 41 -7.58 4.51 10.56
C ALA A 41 -6.07 4.64 10.24
N CYS A 42 -5.72 5.45 9.24
CA CYS A 42 -4.33 5.58 8.77
C CYS A 42 -3.35 5.99 9.88
N ALA A 43 -3.74 6.90 10.78
CA ALA A 43 -2.91 7.32 11.91
C ALA A 43 -2.61 6.19 12.91
N THR A 44 -3.53 5.24 13.07
CA THR A 44 -3.31 4.03 13.89
C THR A 44 -2.44 3.04 13.14
N LEU A 45 -2.74 2.81 11.86
CA LEU A 45 -1.98 1.90 10.99
C LEU A 45 -0.49 2.23 10.96
N TRP A 46 -0.12 3.51 10.85
CA TRP A 46 1.29 3.92 10.77
C TRP A 46 2.09 3.62 12.04
N ARG A 47 1.44 3.64 13.21
CA ARG A 47 2.06 3.36 14.53
C ARG A 47 2.14 1.87 14.87
N GLU A 48 1.42 1.02 14.15
CA GLU A 48 1.43 -0.42 14.34
C GLU A 48 2.80 -1.02 13.99
N GLN A 49 3.31 -1.89 14.86
CA GLN A 49 4.62 -2.53 14.76
C GLN A 49 4.60 -4.01 15.17
N ALA A 50 3.44 -4.56 15.54
CA ALA A 50 3.30 -5.96 15.91
C ALA A 50 3.79 -6.87 14.76
N PRO A 51 4.63 -7.89 15.05
CA PRO A 51 5.13 -8.79 14.01
C PRO A 51 4.03 -9.47 13.19
N SER A 52 2.90 -9.81 13.84
CA SER A 52 1.73 -10.39 13.18
C SER A 52 1.07 -9.44 12.17
N ALA A 53 1.05 -8.13 12.46
CA ALA A 53 0.54 -7.13 11.53
C ALA A 53 1.51 -6.89 10.37
N LEU A 54 2.81 -6.77 10.67
CA LEU A 54 3.84 -6.52 9.66
C LEU A 54 3.99 -7.70 8.68
N ALA A 55 3.74 -8.95 9.12
CA ALA A 55 3.73 -10.12 8.24
C ALA A 55 2.46 -10.26 7.38
N ASN A 56 1.44 -9.42 7.58
CA ASN A 56 0.14 -9.53 6.92
C ASN A 56 0.05 -8.62 5.68
N GLY A 57 -0.23 -9.18 4.50
CA GLY A 57 -0.36 -8.41 3.26
C GLY A 57 -1.48 -7.37 3.26
N LEU A 58 -2.59 -7.61 3.99
CA LEU A 58 -3.71 -6.67 4.09
C LEU A 58 -3.33 -5.39 4.85
N TYR A 59 -2.44 -5.50 5.83
CA TYR A 59 -1.85 -4.33 6.50
C TYR A 59 -1.15 -3.42 5.49
N TRP A 60 -0.33 -4.00 4.61
CA TRP A 60 0.45 -3.25 3.63
C TRP A 60 -0.40 -2.69 2.49
N LEU A 61 -1.42 -3.44 2.04
CA LEU A 61 -2.41 -2.90 1.11
C LEU A 61 -3.13 -1.67 1.69
N ARG A 62 -3.55 -1.74 2.96
CA ARG A 62 -4.12 -0.58 3.65
C ARG A 62 -3.10 0.56 3.75
N ALA A 63 -1.83 0.26 4.04
CA ALA A 63 -0.77 1.27 4.15
C ALA A 63 -0.52 1.99 2.82
N MET A 64 -0.51 1.25 1.71
CA MET A 64 -0.43 1.81 0.35
C MET A 64 -1.60 2.75 0.07
N SER A 65 -2.83 2.32 0.35
CA SER A 65 -4.03 3.16 0.19
C SER A 65 -4.00 4.41 1.08
N CYS A 66 -3.58 4.26 2.35
CA CYS A 66 -3.41 5.37 3.28
C CYS A 66 -2.36 6.37 2.81
N ALA A 67 -1.25 5.91 2.22
CA ALA A 67 -0.26 6.81 1.64
C ALA A 67 -0.87 7.60 0.48
N GLN A 68 -1.65 6.97 -0.41
CA GLN A 68 -2.27 7.66 -1.55
C GLN A 68 -3.25 8.77 -1.16
N GLN A 69 -3.88 8.68 0.02
CA GLN A 69 -4.80 9.69 0.53
C GLN A 69 -4.12 10.99 1.01
N LEU A 70 -2.83 10.94 1.31
CA LEU A 70 -2.08 12.12 1.75
C LEU A 70 -1.78 13.05 0.57
N ASN A 71 -1.67 14.35 0.83
CA ASN A 71 -1.02 15.25 -0.12
C ASN A 71 0.51 15.10 -0.06
N ARG A 72 1.23 15.73 -1.01
CA ARG A 72 2.68 15.59 -1.13
C ARG A 72 3.44 16.04 0.12
N GLY A 73 3.02 17.18 0.68
CA GLY A 73 3.65 17.77 1.87
C GLY A 73 3.41 16.91 3.12
N GLU A 74 2.18 16.43 3.32
CA GLU A 74 1.82 15.52 4.39
C GLU A 74 2.59 14.20 4.31
N ALA A 75 2.67 13.61 3.11
CA ALA A 75 3.40 12.37 2.89
C ALA A 75 4.89 12.55 3.20
N ARG A 76 5.50 13.66 2.77
CA ARG A 76 6.90 13.96 3.07
C ARG A 76 7.13 14.19 4.57
N ALA A 77 6.30 15.00 5.20
CA ALA A 77 6.39 15.26 6.64
C ALA A 77 6.23 13.98 7.46
N GLN A 78 5.29 13.11 7.08
CA GLN A 78 5.09 11.82 7.73
C GLN A 78 6.28 10.88 7.50
N ALA A 79 6.85 10.84 6.30
CA ALA A 79 8.03 10.03 6.00
C ALA A 79 9.23 10.41 6.87
N HIS A 80 9.45 11.70 7.13
CA HIS A 80 10.53 12.17 8.00
C HIS A 80 10.37 11.75 9.47
N ARG A 81 9.15 11.45 9.91
CA ARG A 81 8.87 10.94 11.27
C ARG A 81 9.13 9.44 11.41
N LEU A 82 9.15 8.71 10.29
CA LEU A 82 9.45 7.29 10.27
C LEU A 82 10.96 7.09 10.13
N ALA A 83 11.67 7.18 11.25
CA ALA A 83 13.08 6.82 11.33
C ALA A 83 13.23 5.34 11.72
N GLY A 84 14.23 4.66 11.17
CA GLY A 84 14.57 3.28 11.54
C GLY A 84 15.25 2.51 10.41
N GLU A 85 16.03 1.50 10.81
CA GLU A 85 16.80 0.64 9.90
C GLU A 85 16.07 -0.67 9.55
N SER A 86 14.96 -0.97 10.24
CA SER A 86 14.17 -2.17 9.95
C SER A 86 13.57 -2.14 8.55
N TRP A 87 13.38 -3.33 7.97
CA TRP A 87 12.73 -3.48 6.66
C TRP A 87 11.34 -2.84 6.61
N SER A 88 10.59 -2.90 7.73
CA SER A 88 9.23 -2.36 7.81
C SER A 88 9.24 -0.83 7.88
N ALA A 89 10.18 -0.23 8.62
CA ALA A 89 10.38 1.22 8.63
C ALA A 89 10.78 1.73 7.24
N ALA A 90 11.74 1.06 6.59
CA ALA A 90 12.18 1.39 5.24
C ALA A 90 11.02 1.32 4.23
N LEU A 91 10.19 0.26 4.28
CA LEU A 91 9.05 0.13 3.38
C LEU A 91 7.99 1.21 3.63
N LYS A 92 7.60 1.47 4.89
CA LYS A 92 6.65 2.56 5.21
C LYS A 92 7.16 3.92 4.70
N GLN A 93 8.44 4.23 4.95
CA GLN A 93 9.05 5.46 4.48
C GLN A 93 9.05 5.54 2.94
N SER A 94 9.36 4.43 2.27
CA SER A 94 9.37 4.35 0.80
C SER A 94 7.99 4.62 0.19
N LEU A 95 6.91 4.07 0.77
CA LEU A 95 5.53 4.32 0.33
C LEU A 95 5.16 5.81 0.45
N LEU A 96 5.53 6.44 1.56
CA LEU A 96 5.24 7.85 1.82
C LEU A 96 6.09 8.78 0.95
N ILE A 97 7.40 8.53 0.82
CA ILE A 97 8.24 9.33 -0.08
C ILE A 97 7.81 9.13 -1.54
N GLY A 98 7.46 7.91 -1.96
CA GLY A 98 6.92 7.66 -3.30
C GLY A 98 5.67 8.49 -3.60
N ARG A 99 4.80 8.70 -2.60
CA ARG A 99 3.64 9.60 -2.68
C ARG A 99 4.03 11.08 -2.73
N ALA A 100 5.12 11.46 -2.06
CA ALA A 100 5.60 12.83 -1.95
C ALA A 100 6.20 13.39 -3.26
N GLU A 101 6.10 12.66 -4.37
CA GLU A 101 6.69 13.01 -5.68
C GLU A 101 8.18 13.30 -5.58
N PRO A 102 8.99 12.28 -5.24
CA PRO A 102 10.42 12.44 -5.04
C PRO A 102 11.13 12.73 -6.36
N SER A 103 12.30 13.35 -6.27
CA SER A 103 13.22 13.51 -7.40
C SER A 103 13.65 12.15 -7.97
N LEU A 104 14.18 12.13 -9.19
CA LEU A 104 14.69 10.90 -9.81
C LEU A 104 15.85 10.29 -8.99
N ALA A 105 16.68 11.12 -8.37
CA ALA A 105 17.78 10.66 -7.51
C ALA A 105 17.24 9.99 -6.24
N GLU A 106 16.30 10.63 -5.54
CA GLU A 106 15.66 10.05 -4.36
C GLU A 106 14.92 8.75 -4.71
N ARG A 107 14.26 8.70 -5.86
CA ARG A 107 13.56 7.49 -6.33
C ARG A 107 14.51 6.31 -6.50
N ARG A 108 15.72 6.53 -7.04
CA ARG A 108 16.77 5.49 -7.13
C ARG A 108 17.23 5.05 -5.74
N GLN A 109 17.52 6.01 -4.85
CA GLN A 109 17.94 5.70 -3.46
C GLN A 109 16.90 4.85 -2.71
N ILE A 110 15.61 5.10 -2.92
CA ILE A 110 14.55 4.31 -2.30
C ILE A 110 14.56 2.87 -2.84
N LEU A 111 14.68 2.69 -4.16
CA LEU A 111 14.75 1.37 -4.77
C LEU A 111 15.98 0.59 -4.31
N ASP A 112 17.15 1.24 -4.27
CA ASP A 112 18.40 0.65 -3.82
C ASP A 112 18.31 0.22 -2.34
N ARG A 113 17.74 1.09 -1.49
CA ARG A 113 17.53 0.77 -0.08
C ARG A 113 16.60 -0.42 0.11
N LEU A 114 15.51 -0.51 -0.66
CA LEU A 114 14.61 -1.66 -0.58
C LEU A 114 15.27 -2.93 -1.11
N ALA A 115 16.07 -2.85 -2.17
CA ALA A 115 16.82 -3.99 -2.70
C ALA A 115 17.82 -4.56 -1.68
N ALA A 116 18.51 -3.69 -0.93
CA ALA A 116 19.42 -4.10 0.16
C ALA A 116 18.70 -4.88 1.28
N LEU A 117 17.38 -4.76 1.38
CA LEU A 117 16.54 -5.41 2.40
C LEU A 117 15.78 -6.63 1.88
N ASP A 118 16.04 -7.08 0.64
CA ASP A 118 15.22 -8.10 -0.03
C ASP A 118 15.08 -9.40 0.76
N GLY A 119 16.15 -9.86 1.39
CA GLY A 119 16.14 -11.07 2.22
C GLY A 119 15.36 -10.96 3.55
N GLN A 120 14.90 -9.76 3.92
CA GLN A 120 14.20 -9.51 5.18
C GLN A 120 12.67 -9.43 5.02
N PHE A 121 12.17 -9.29 3.80
CA PHE A 121 10.72 -9.19 3.59
C PHE A 121 10.03 -10.54 3.79
N PRO A 122 8.89 -10.58 4.50
CA PRO A 122 8.05 -11.77 4.52
C PRO A 122 7.60 -12.17 3.10
N PRO A 123 7.56 -13.48 2.77
CA PRO A 123 7.12 -13.95 1.44
C PRO A 123 5.72 -13.48 1.06
N SER A 124 4.83 -13.28 2.04
CA SER A 124 3.47 -12.75 1.85
C SER A 124 3.43 -11.35 1.24
N LEU A 125 4.51 -10.57 1.35
CA LEU A 125 4.59 -9.20 0.84
C LEU A 125 5.24 -9.10 -0.53
N GLN A 126 5.93 -10.15 -0.97
CA GLN A 126 6.78 -10.11 -2.16
C GLN A 126 6.02 -9.64 -3.41
N PRO A 127 4.78 -10.11 -3.72
CA PRO A 127 4.04 -9.61 -4.87
C PRO A 127 3.73 -8.10 -4.79
N LEU A 128 3.38 -7.60 -3.60
CA LEU A 128 3.06 -6.19 -3.38
C LEU A 128 4.28 -5.30 -3.54
N ILE A 129 5.42 -5.71 -3.00
CA ILE A 129 6.67 -4.96 -3.09
C ILE A 129 7.15 -4.93 -4.54
N GLN A 130 7.09 -6.06 -5.25
CA GLN A 130 7.47 -6.14 -6.66
C GLN A 130 6.61 -5.23 -7.54
N LEU A 131 5.30 -5.22 -7.32
CA LEU A 131 4.39 -4.32 -8.03
C LEU A 131 4.71 -2.85 -7.73
N TRP A 132 4.96 -2.51 -6.47
CA TRP A 132 5.29 -1.13 -6.11
C TRP A 132 6.62 -0.68 -6.73
N ARG A 133 7.67 -1.52 -6.69
CA ARG A 133 8.97 -1.23 -7.29
C ARG A 133 8.89 -1.09 -8.81
N SER A 134 8.13 -1.96 -9.48
CA SER A 134 7.96 -1.87 -10.93
C SER A 134 7.31 -0.54 -11.32
N GLN A 135 6.30 -0.07 -10.57
CA GLN A 135 5.73 1.26 -10.77
C GLN A 135 6.78 2.38 -10.65
N GLN A 136 7.65 2.34 -9.64
CA GLN A 136 8.70 3.35 -9.50
C GLN A 136 9.73 3.29 -10.64
N ALA A 137 10.11 2.08 -11.06
CA ALA A 137 11.05 1.85 -12.16
C ALA A 137 10.52 2.39 -13.49
N GLN A 138 9.22 2.23 -13.76
CA GLN A 138 8.60 2.79 -14.97
C GLN A 138 8.66 4.32 -15.01
N ILE A 139 8.55 4.99 -13.86
CA ILE A 139 8.71 6.46 -13.78
C ILE A 139 10.14 6.87 -14.11
N LEU A 140 11.15 6.12 -13.66
CA LEU A 140 12.55 6.36 -14.03
C LEU A 140 12.77 6.16 -15.52
N ALA A 141 12.29 5.04 -16.08
CA ALA A 141 12.42 4.72 -17.50
C ALA A 141 11.79 5.82 -18.38
N LEU A 142 10.58 6.26 -18.04
CA LEU A 142 9.91 7.35 -18.75
C LEU A 142 10.72 8.67 -18.71
N ALA A 143 11.31 8.99 -17.57
CA ALA A 143 12.13 10.20 -17.45
C ALA A 143 13.42 10.12 -18.28
N GLU A 144 14.04 8.93 -18.35
CA GLU A 144 15.22 8.68 -19.17
C GLU A 144 14.91 8.79 -20.66
N GLU A 145 13.77 8.25 -21.13
CA GLU A 145 13.33 8.42 -22.51
C GLU A 145 13.12 9.89 -22.87
N ARG A 146 12.42 10.65 -22.02
CA ARG A 146 12.20 12.08 -22.25
C ARG A 146 13.50 12.86 -22.36
N ALA A 147 14.47 12.56 -21.50
CA ALA A 147 15.78 13.18 -21.53
C ALA A 147 16.58 12.81 -22.79
N ARG A 148 16.42 11.58 -23.31
CA ARG A 148 17.00 11.19 -24.60
C ARG A 148 16.40 12.01 -25.75
N TYR A 149 15.08 12.08 -25.84
CA TYR A 149 14.39 12.84 -26.89
C TYR A 149 14.72 14.33 -26.90
N GLN A 150 14.95 14.95 -25.73
CA GLN A 150 15.31 16.37 -25.64
C GLN A 150 16.74 16.69 -26.13
N ARG A 151 17.59 15.68 -26.31
CA ARG A 151 18.98 15.83 -26.78
C ARG A 151 19.13 15.58 -28.29
N LEU A 152 18.07 15.10 -28.94
CA LEU A 152 17.97 14.93 -30.39
C LEU A 152 17.51 16.23 -31.03
#